data_AF-A0A2G6BT34-F1
#
_entry.id   AF-A0A2G6BT34-F1
#
_cell.length_a   1.000
_cell.length_b   1.000
_cell.length_c   1.000
_cell.angle_alpha   90.00
_cell.angle_beta   90.00
_cell.angle_gamma   90.00
#
_symmetry.space_group_name_H-M   'P 1'
#
loop_
_entity.id
_entity.type
_entity.pdbx_description
1 polymer ?
#
loop_
_entity_poly.entity_id
_entity_poly.type
_entity_poly.pdbx_seq_one_letter_code
_entity_poly.pdbx_strand_id
1 'polypeptide(L)'
;MMISYIVAFVCLALSFYFSKEKSVKALKIARNKFLKVLPAFLLMLIFVSLAIGLLPEEVYSKYLSKENGWTSFLSGLGLGSITMMPGFIAFPLSGILLSKGVSYTTLSVFTSSLMMVGVLTFPVEKKYLGFKVAFVRNLINVFVAIIIALITGFFYGEFL
;
A
#
# COMPACT_ATOMS: atom_id res chain seq x y z
N MET A 1 -4.79 -16.55 5.46
CA MET A 1 -4.92 -16.79 3.99
C MET A 1 -5.82 -17.98 3.65
N MET A 2 -5.73 -19.12 4.34
CA MET A 2 -6.55 -20.31 4.01
C MET A 2 -8.06 -20.08 4.24
N ILE A 3 -8.44 -19.42 5.34
CA ILE A 3 -9.84 -19.13 5.68
C ILE A 3 -10.54 -18.27 4.60
N SER A 4 -9.87 -17.22 4.11
CA SER A 4 -10.43 -16.36 3.06
C SER A 4 -10.66 -17.12 1.74
N TYR A 5 -9.78 -18.07 1.40
CA TYR A 5 -9.97 -18.90 0.21
C TYR A 5 -11.13 -19.88 0.36
N ILE A 6 -11.27 -20.49 1.54
CA ILE A 6 -12.40 -21.38 1.85
C ILE A 6 -13.71 -20.61 1.72
N VAL A 7 -13.82 -19.44 2.37
CA VAL A 7 -15.01 -18.60 2.30
C VAL A 7 -15.33 -18.20 0.86
N ALA A 8 -14.33 -17.77 0.10
CA ALA A 8 -14.54 -17.41 -1.31
C ALA A 8 -15.05 -18.60 -2.14
N PHE A 9 -14.50 -19.80 -1.93
CA PHE A 9 -14.92 -21.01 -2.64
C PHE A 9 -16.36 -21.40 -2.28
N VAL A 10 -16.72 -21.37 -0.99
CA VAL A 10 -18.10 -21.65 -0.54
C VAL A 10 -19.08 -20.64 -1.13
N CYS A 11 -18.77 -19.34 -1.07
CA CYS A 11 -19.61 -18.30 -1.67
C CYS A 11 -19.78 -18.50 -3.18
N LEU A 12 -18.71 -18.89 -3.88
CA LEU A 12 -18.77 -19.19 -5.31
C LEU A 12 -19.66 -20.42 -5.58
N ALA A 13 -19.49 -21.51 -4.84
CA ALA A 13 -20.29 -22.71 -4.96
C ALA A 13 -21.79 -22.44 -4.71
N LEU A 14 -22.11 -21.67 -3.66
CA LEU A 14 -23.48 -21.20 -3.39
C LEU A 14 -24.02 -20.36 -4.55
N SER A 15 -23.22 -19.42 -5.08
CA SER A 15 -23.61 -18.61 -6.24
C SER A 15 -23.95 -19.49 -7.45
N PHE A 16 -23.17 -20.54 -7.71
CA PHE A 16 -23.43 -21.50 -8.79
C PHE A 16 -24.70 -22.32 -8.55
N TYR A 17 -25.01 -22.66 -7.30
CA TYR A 17 -26.26 -23.33 -6.94
C TYR A 17 -27.49 -22.46 -7.19
N PHE A 18 -27.45 -21.17 -6.82
CA PHE A 18 -28.57 -20.26 -7.02
C PHE A 18 -28.74 -19.79 -8.47
N SER A 19 -27.64 -19.51 -9.19
CA SER A 19 -27.71 -19.10 -10.59
C SER A 19 -26.39 -19.36 -11.31
N LYS A 20 -26.33 -20.48 -12.04
CA LYS A 20 -25.19 -20.83 -12.89
C LYS A 20 -24.91 -19.75 -13.95
N GLU A 21 -25.94 -19.23 -14.61
CA GLU A 21 -25.78 -18.23 -15.67
C GLU A 21 -25.17 -16.92 -15.15
N LYS A 22 -25.72 -16.37 -14.05
CA LYS A 22 -25.18 -15.14 -13.43
C LYS A 22 -23.75 -15.35 -12.91
N SER A 23 -23.48 -16.52 -12.32
CA SER A 23 -22.15 -16.87 -11.79
C SER A 23 -21.10 -16.94 -12.89
N VAL A 24 -21.40 -17.62 -14.00
CA VAL A 24 -20.49 -17.68 -15.16
C VAL A 24 -20.26 -16.29 -15.76
N LYS A 25 -21.31 -15.47 -15.89
CA LYS A 25 -21.19 -14.09 -16.38
C LYS A 25 -20.31 -13.25 -15.47
N ALA A 26 -20.50 -13.33 -14.15
CA ALA A 26 -19.68 -12.64 -13.17
C ALA A 26 -18.21 -13.08 -13.24
N LEU A 27 -17.94 -14.38 -13.37
CA LEU A 27 -16.58 -14.92 -13.50
C LEU A 27 -15.89 -14.43 -14.79
N LYS A 28 -16.63 -14.33 -15.90
CA LYS A 28 -16.12 -13.79 -17.17
C LYS A 28 -15.77 -12.31 -17.05
N ILE A 29 -16.60 -11.52 -16.36
CA ILE A 29 -16.31 -10.10 -16.08
C ILE A 29 -15.06 -9.99 -15.19
N ALA A 30 -14.98 -10.77 -14.12
CA ALA A 30 -13.84 -10.77 -13.21
C ALA A 30 -12.54 -11.12 -13.95
N ARG A 31 -12.55 -12.18 -14.76
CA ARG A 31 -11.41 -12.57 -15.60
C ARG A 31 -10.99 -11.45 -16.55
N ASN A 32 -11.93 -10.82 -17.26
CA ASN A 32 -11.60 -9.74 -18.18
C ASN A 32 -11.04 -8.50 -17.47
N LYS A 33 -11.59 -8.13 -16.30
CA LYS A 33 -11.05 -7.03 -15.49
C LYS A 33 -9.64 -7.36 -14.99
N PHE A 34 -9.43 -8.58 -14.50
CA PHE A 34 -8.13 -9.05 -14.04
C PHE A 34 -7.10 -8.99 -15.16
N LEU A 35 -7.40 -9.57 -16.33
CA LEU A 35 -6.50 -9.57 -17.49
C LEU A 35 -6.21 -8.16 -18.03
N LYS A 36 -7.10 -7.18 -17.83
CA LYS A 36 -6.84 -5.78 -18.19
C LYS A 36 -5.85 -5.09 -17.25
N VAL A 37 -5.88 -5.41 -15.95
CA VAL A 37 -4.99 -4.80 -14.95
C VAL A 37 -3.65 -5.52 -14.86
N LEU A 38 -3.62 -6.83 -15.16
CA LEU A 38 -2.45 -7.69 -15.01
C LEU A 38 -1.19 -7.17 -15.73
N PRO A 39 -1.21 -6.72 -17.01
CA PRO A 39 0.01 -6.27 -17.69
C PRO A 39 0.64 -5.03 -17.04
N ALA A 40 -0.17 -4.02 -16.73
CA ALA A 40 0.29 -2.82 -16.05
C ALA A 40 0.82 -3.13 -14.64
N PHE A 41 0.15 -4.07 -13.95
CA PHE A 41 0.59 -4.54 -12.64
C PHE A 41 1.95 -5.25 -12.69
N LEU A 42 2.13 -6.19 -13.63
CA LEU A 42 3.40 -6.91 -13.81
C LEU A 42 4.55 -5.97 -14.19
N LEU A 43 4.32 -5.07 -15.16
CA LEU A 43 5.33 -4.09 -15.56
C LEU A 43 5.78 -3.25 -14.37
N MET A 44 4.83 -2.75 -13.58
CA MET A 44 5.17 -1.98 -12.40
C MET A 44 5.97 -2.82 -11.39
N LEU A 45 5.58 -4.07 -11.11
CA LEU A 45 6.34 -4.93 -10.18
C LEU A 45 7.78 -5.12 -10.65
N ILE A 46 8.00 -5.27 -11.96
CA ILE A 46 9.34 -5.36 -12.55
C ILE A 46 10.12 -4.07 -12.32
N PHE A 47 9.55 -2.91 -12.66
CA PHE A 47 10.23 -1.61 -12.47
C PHE A 47 10.56 -1.33 -11.00
N VAL A 48 9.62 -1.62 -10.11
CA VAL A 48 9.82 -1.47 -8.67
C VAL A 48 10.91 -2.42 -8.17
N SER A 49 10.89 -3.68 -8.59
CA SER A 49 11.92 -4.66 -8.23
C SER A 49 13.29 -4.28 -8.78
N LEU A 50 13.35 -3.72 -9.98
CA LEU A 50 14.59 -3.20 -10.58
C LEU A 50 15.10 -1.96 -9.83
N ALA A 51 14.24 -0.99 -9.54
CA ALA A 51 14.63 0.18 -8.74
C ALA A 51 15.15 -0.24 -7.37
N ILE A 52 14.50 -1.22 -6.75
CA ILE A 52 14.94 -1.84 -5.50
C ILE A 52 16.24 -2.64 -5.67
N GLY A 53 16.44 -3.34 -6.78
CA GLY A 53 17.69 -4.06 -7.06
C GLY A 53 18.88 -3.14 -7.31
N LEU A 54 18.62 -1.95 -7.89
CA LEU A 54 19.65 -0.96 -8.25
C LEU A 54 19.96 0.04 -7.14
N LEU A 55 19.17 0.06 -6.06
CA LEU A 55 19.43 0.89 -4.89
C LEU A 55 20.71 0.40 -4.18
N PRO A 56 21.70 1.27 -3.95
CA PRO A 56 22.92 0.91 -3.21
C PRO A 56 22.58 0.41 -1.81
N GLU A 57 23.34 -0.58 -1.30
CA GLU A 57 23.17 -1.11 0.06
C GLU A 57 23.26 -0.01 1.13
N GLU A 58 24.05 1.04 0.87
CA GLU A 58 24.19 2.23 1.73
C GLU A 58 22.87 2.99 1.89
N VAL A 59 22.03 3.04 0.85
CA VAL A 59 20.73 3.70 0.92
C VAL A 59 19.75 2.84 1.72
N TYR A 60 19.82 1.52 1.56
CA TYR A 60 19.04 0.58 2.37
C TYR A 60 19.40 0.64 3.84
N SER A 61 20.69 0.50 4.15
CA SER A 61 21.18 0.47 5.53
C SER A 61 20.93 1.79 6.26
N LYS A 62 20.98 2.93 5.56
CA LYS A 62 20.81 4.25 6.17
C LYS A 62 19.37 4.73 6.28
N TYR A 63 18.53 4.49 5.26
CA TYR A 63 17.20 5.08 5.16
C TYR A 63 16.04 4.10 5.25
N LEU A 64 16.28 2.79 5.16
CA LEU A 64 15.22 1.80 5.16
C LEU A 64 15.48 0.64 6.13
N SER A 65 16.62 0.62 6.82
CA SER A 65 16.97 -0.46 7.74
C SER A 65 16.14 -0.41 9.02
N LYS A 66 15.97 -1.60 9.62
CA LYS A 66 15.37 -1.74 10.94
C LYS A 66 16.20 -1.06 12.04
N GLU A 67 17.52 -1.02 11.90
CA GLU A 67 18.44 -0.46 12.91
C GLU A 67 18.29 1.07 13.04
N ASN A 68 18.00 1.77 11.95
CA ASN A 68 17.80 3.22 11.93
C ASN A 68 16.32 3.60 12.08
N GLY A 69 15.61 2.99 13.04
CA GLY A 69 14.14 3.01 13.16
C GLY A 69 13.48 4.38 12.94
N TRP A 70 14.04 5.47 13.49
CA TRP A 70 13.52 6.84 13.29
C TRP A 70 13.79 7.42 11.90
N THR A 71 14.99 7.20 11.36
CA THR A 71 15.34 7.67 10.00
C THR A 71 14.51 6.94 8.96
N SER A 72 14.31 5.64 9.13
CA SER A 72 13.46 4.81 8.27
C SER A 72 11.99 5.20 8.37
N PHE A 73 11.52 5.55 9.56
CA PHE A 73 10.16 6.07 9.75
C PHE A 73 9.93 7.37 8.97
N LEU A 74 10.82 8.36 9.13
CA LEU A 74 10.68 9.66 8.48
C LEU A 74 10.83 9.56 6.96
N SER A 75 11.74 8.70 6.48
CA SER A 75 11.89 8.44 5.05
C SER A 75 10.63 7.80 4.47
N GLY A 76 10.05 6.80 5.15
CA GLY A 76 8.80 6.16 4.77
C GLY A 76 7.63 7.14 4.71
N LEU A 77 7.49 8.00 5.72
CA LEU A 77 6.45 9.04 5.76
C LEU A 77 6.60 10.03 4.60
N GLY A 78 7.82 10.51 4.35
CA GLY A 78 8.11 11.45 3.27
C GLY A 78 7.86 10.84 1.89
N LEU A 79 8.42 9.65 1.65
CA LEU A 79 8.27 8.93 0.39
C LEU A 79 6.80 8.59 0.12
N GLY A 80 6.07 8.09 1.12
CA GLY A 80 4.65 7.79 0.96
C GLY A 80 3.85 9.06 0.67
N SER A 81 4.09 10.15 1.40
CA SER A 81 3.35 11.42 1.20
C SER A 81 3.56 12.04 -0.19
N ILE A 82 4.75 11.88 -0.78
CA ILE A 82 5.07 12.44 -2.11
C ILE A 82 4.65 11.50 -3.24
N THR A 83 4.59 10.19 -2.99
CA THR A 83 4.25 9.23 -4.04
C THR A 83 2.73 9.06 -4.15
N MET A 84 2.26 8.75 -5.36
CA MET A 84 0.86 8.41 -5.60
C MET A 84 0.83 7.11 -6.39
N MET A 85 0.59 6.01 -5.68
CA MET A 85 0.51 4.68 -6.27
C MET A 85 -0.79 4.00 -5.83
N PRO A 86 -1.45 3.24 -6.70
CA PRO A 86 -2.61 2.44 -6.31
C PRO A 86 -2.26 1.43 -5.20
N GLY A 87 -3.21 1.15 -4.31
CA GLY A 87 -2.95 0.24 -3.18
C GLY A 87 -2.52 -1.17 -3.59
N PHE A 88 -3.04 -1.68 -4.71
CA PHE A 88 -2.62 -2.99 -5.24
C PHE A 88 -1.14 -3.05 -5.60
N ILE A 89 -0.48 -1.89 -5.81
CA ILE A 89 0.95 -1.74 -6.06
C ILE A 89 1.74 -1.62 -4.75
N ALA A 90 1.25 -0.79 -3.84
CA ALA A 90 1.90 -0.46 -2.58
C ALA A 90 2.14 -1.70 -1.70
N PHE A 91 1.17 -2.62 -1.65
CA PHE A 91 1.25 -3.79 -0.76
C PHE A 91 2.30 -4.82 -1.21
N PRO A 92 2.36 -5.27 -2.48
CA PRO A 92 3.45 -6.12 -2.96
C PRO A 92 4.83 -5.48 -2.76
N LEU A 93 4.95 -4.17 -3.06
CA LEU A 93 6.18 -3.42 -2.82
C LEU A 93 6.60 -3.47 -1.35
N SER A 94 5.65 -3.25 -0.44
CA SER A 94 5.90 -3.35 0.99
C SER A 94 6.32 -4.76 1.41
N GLY A 95 5.77 -5.81 0.78
CA GLY A 95 6.21 -7.19 0.99
C GLY A 95 7.66 -7.44 0.53
N ILE A 96 8.07 -6.88 -0.60
CA ILE A 96 9.46 -6.95 -1.08
C ILE A 96 10.39 -6.21 -0.11
N LEU A 97 10.02 -5.01 0.33
CA LEU A 97 10.81 -4.24 1.29
C LEU A 97 10.90 -4.95 2.65
N LEU A 98 9.81 -5.57 3.11
CA LEU A 98 9.82 -6.39 4.32
C LEU A 98 10.83 -7.54 4.20
N SER A 99 10.88 -8.22 3.05
CA SER A 99 11.87 -9.29 2.81
C SER A 99 13.32 -8.80 2.81
N LYS A 100 13.54 -7.49 2.60
CA LYS A 100 14.83 -6.80 2.70
C LYS A 100 15.13 -6.23 4.10
N GLY A 101 14.29 -6.53 5.10
CA GLY A 101 14.54 -6.13 6.49
C GLY A 101 14.00 -4.75 6.87
N VAL A 102 13.12 -4.15 6.06
CA VAL A 102 12.40 -2.92 6.45
C VAL A 102 11.37 -3.24 7.54
N SER A 103 11.27 -2.39 8.56
CA SER A 103 10.36 -2.59 9.71
C SER A 103 8.89 -2.42 9.34
N TYR A 104 8.00 -3.16 10.01
CA TYR A 104 6.54 -3.04 9.84
C TYR A 104 6.04 -1.62 10.14
N THR A 105 6.67 -0.93 11.09
CA THR A 105 6.43 0.47 11.42
C THR A 105 6.69 1.37 10.20
N THR A 106 7.85 1.22 9.56
CA THR A 106 8.24 2.00 8.37
C THR A 106 7.30 1.70 7.20
N LEU A 107 6.98 0.43 6.98
CA LEU A 107 6.04 0.03 5.93
C LEU A 107 4.63 0.54 6.19
N SER A 108 4.20 0.60 7.44
CA SER A 108 2.88 1.13 7.81
C SER A 108 2.78 2.63 7.61
N VAL A 109 3.80 3.39 8.01
CA VAL A 109 3.81 4.84 7.76
C VAL A 109 3.91 5.13 6.28
N PHE A 110 4.70 4.37 5.52
CA PHE A 110 4.80 4.47 4.08
C PHE A 110 3.45 4.21 3.39
N THR A 111 2.84 3.06 3.63
CA THR A 111 1.57 2.68 2.98
C THR A 111 0.41 3.57 3.39
N SER A 112 0.32 3.96 4.65
CA SER A 112 -0.76 4.84 5.14
C SER A 112 -0.61 6.25 4.59
N SER A 113 0.60 6.80 4.59
CA SER A 113 0.84 8.15 4.05
C SER A 113 0.64 8.20 2.53
N LEU A 114 1.06 7.16 1.80
CA LEU A 114 0.81 6.98 0.37
C LEU A 114 -0.68 7.02 -0.01
N MET A 115 -1.56 6.49 0.84
CA MET A 115 -2.99 6.45 0.57
C MET A 115 -3.72 7.71 1.05
N MET A 116 -3.29 8.27 2.18
CA MET A 116 -4.03 9.31 2.87
C MET A 116 -3.50 10.72 2.60
N VAL A 117 -2.18 10.87 2.51
CA VAL A 117 -1.54 12.17 2.37
C VAL A 117 -1.50 12.53 0.90
N GLY A 118 -2.13 13.64 0.57
CA GLY A 118 -2.33 14.12 -0.79
C GLY A 118 -1.40 15.25 -1.15
N VAL A 119 -0.07 15.12 -0.99
CA VAL A 119 0.86 16.21 -1.37
C VAL A 119 0.75 16.48 -2.88
N LEU A 120 0.78 15.44 -3.71
CA LEU A 120 0.59 15.58 -5.16
C LEU A 120 -0.83 15.98 -5.55
N THR A 121 -1.84 15.55 -4.79
CA THR A 121 -3.24 15.90 -5.04
C THR A 121 -3.63 17.25 -4.43
N PHE A 122 -2.75 17.90 -3.68
CA PHE A 122 -3.02 19.15 -2.99
C PHE A 122 -3.52 20.27 -3.91
N PRO A 123 -2.99 20.49 -5.14
CA PRO A 123 -3.51 21.52 -6.05
C PRO A 123 -4.96 21.25 -6.46
N VAL A 124 -5.32 19.99 -6.64
CA VAL A 124 -6.67 19.55 -6.95
C VAL A 124 -7.57 19.76 -5.73
N GLU A 125 -7.15 19.28 -4.57
CA GLU A 125 -7.90 19.44 -3.31
C GLU A 125 -8.15 20.90 -2.97
N LYS A 126 -7.14 21.77 -3.13
CA LYS A 126 -7.27 23.21 -2.92
C LYS A 126 -8.34 23.82 -3.83
N LYS A 127 -8.45 23.37 -5.08
CA LYS A 127 -9.44 23.88 -6.05
C LYS A 127 -10.87 23.47 -5.69
N TYR A 128 -11.08 22.25 -5.20
CA TYR A 128 -12.42 21.72 -4.91
C TYR A 128 -12.90 22.00 -3.47
N LEU A 129 -12.00 21.97 -2.49
CA LEU A 129 -12.33 22.06 -1.06
C LEU A 129 -11.97 23.43 -0.44
N GLY A 130 -11.15 24.23 -1.14
CA GLY A 130 -10.56 25.44 -0.60
C GLY A 130 -9.29 25.16 0.22
N PHE A 131 -8.41 26.16 0.30
CA PHE A 131 -7.07 26.01 0.89
C PHE A 131 -7.07 25.54 2.34
N LYS A 132 -7.92 26.15 3.19
CA LYS A 132 -7.98 25.81 4.63
C LYS A 132 -8.35 24.35 4.85
N VAL A 133 -9.36 23.86 4.13
CA VAL A 133 -9.84 22.48 4.27
C VAL A 133 -8.83 21.49 3.73
N ALA A 134 -8.27 21.74 2.54
CA ALA A 134 -7.25 20.88 1.94
C ALA A 134 -5.99 20.76 2.83
N PHE A 135 -5.56 21.87 3.43
CA PHE A 135 -4.41 21.90 4.33
C PHE A 135 -4.67 21.12 5.62
N VAL A 136 -5.77 21.40 6.31
CA VAL A 136 -6.14 20.70 7.56
C VAL A 136 -6.33 19.21 7.30
N ARG A 137 -6.97 18.82 6.19
CA ARG A 137 -7.13 17.42 5.78
C ARG A 137 -5.78 16.71 5.65
N ASN A 138 -4.84 17.30 4.91
CA ASN A 138 -3.52 16.70 4.72
C ASN A 138 -2.76 16.59 6.05
N LEU A 139 -2.81 17.63 6.87
CA LEU A 139 -2.16 17.64 8.17
C LEU A 139 -2.72 16.53 9.09
N ILE A 140 -4.05 16.40 9.18
CA ILE A 140 -4.70 15.33 9.92
C ILE A 140 -4.27 13.96 9.38
N ASN A 141 -4.23 13.80 8.05
CA ASN A 141 -3.85 12.53 7.43
C ASN A 141 -2.40 12.13 7.74
N VAL A 142 -1.47 13.08 7.81
CA VAL A 142 -0.09 12.83 8.27
C VAL A 142 -0.09 12.31 9.71
N PHE A 143 -0.83 12.98 10.61
CA PHE A 143 -0.93 12.53 12.00
C PHE A 143 -1.56 11.14 12.13
N VAL A 144 -2.63 10.86 11.38
CA VAL A 144 -3.26 9.53 11.38
C VAL A 144 -2.31 8.46 10.86
N ALA A 145 -1.54 8.74 9.79
CA ALA A 145 -0.54 7.81 9.28
C ALA A 145 0.55 7.49 10.32
N ILE A 146 0.98 8.50 11.09
CA ILE A 146 1.94 8.31 12.20
C ILE A 146 1.32 7.43 13.29
N ILE A 147 0.09 7.72 13.71
CA ILE A 147 -0.60 6.94 14.75
C ILE A 147 -0.75 5.47 14.33
N ILE A 148 -1.18 5.21 13.09
CA ILE A 148 -1.30 3.85 12.54
C ILE A 148 0.05 3.13 12.62
N ALA A 149 1.12 3.80 12.20
CA ALA A 149 2.45 3.20 12.22
C ALA A 149 2.96 2.89 13.63
N LEU A 150 2.72 3.78 14.59
CA LEU A 150 3.05 3.55 16.00
C LEU A 150 2.27 2.36 16.57
N ILE A 151 0.97 2.26 16.26
CA ILE A 151 0.13 1.13 16.63
C ILE A 151 0.69 -0.17 16.02
N THR A 152 1.02 -0.17 14.72
CA THR A 152 1.62 -1.34 14.08
C THR A 152 2.92 -1.74 14.76
N GLY A 153 3.85 -0.80 14.95
CA GLY A 153 5.13 -1.12 15.57
C GLY A 153 4.99 -1.65 17.00
N PHE A 154 4.00 -1.17 17.76
CA PHE A 154 3.66 -1.73 19.06
C PHE A 154 3.17 -3.19 18.96
N PHE A 155 2.23 -3.48 18.06
CA PHE A 155 1.72 -4.84 17.84
C PHE A 155 2.78 -5.83 17.37
N TYR A 156 3.75 -5.36 16.58
CA TYR A 156 4.85 -6.19 16.07
C TYR A 156 6.11 -6.18 16.96
N GLY A 157 6.07 -5.52 18.12
CA GLY A 157 7.17 -5.49 19.07
C GLY A 157 8.44 -4.82 18.55
N GLU A 158 8.32 -3.83 17.68
CA GLU A 158 9.46 -3.14 17.06
C GLU A 158 9.99 -1.96 17.88
N PHE A 159 9.28 -1.58 18.94
CA PHE A 159 9.65 -0.51 19.88
C PHE A 159 10.17 -1.04 21.24
N LEU A 160 10.36 -2.36 21.36
CA LEU A 160 10.81 -3.08 22.57
C LEU A 160 12.14 -3.79 22.31
#